data_AF-A0A2R7ND94-F1
#
_entry.id   AF-A0A2R7ND94-F1
#
_cell.length_a   1.000
_cell.length_b   1.000
_cell.length_c   1.000
_cell.angle_alpha   90.00
_cell.angle_beta   90.00
_cell.angle_gamma   90.00
#
_symmetry.space_group_name_H-M   'P 1'
#
loop_
_entity.id
_entity.type
_entity.pdbx_description
1 polymer ?
#
loop_
_entity_poly.entity_id
_entity_poly.type
_entity_poly.pdbx_seq_one_letter_code
_entity_poly.pdbx_strand_id
1 'polypeptide(L)'
;MENDNLLFSRLRSVRSRKRTIRKDVEKQIRTKYKRSRELWKIRRDLPLIPLDKPYQKGFVRFFVVRDDVKQSKDGDFFEGILKKINTYMYSDNRKFLKKNRKFGRKIYVEREQKLRYITSFSWNYPKWELIDRERQYFEKKDDYCPVRKIFGTYYKFTEPWRFTLRVKPNMITHYKPLDLELEKEYAALDSYLGQYKVIGIMHKTILCKSNPWKEKYQRELIKSRKYAACTMSATEIAESLQDV
;
A
#
# COMPACT_ATOMS: atom_id res chain seq x y z
N MET A 1 26.55 -33.66 54.89
CA MET A 1 26.34 -32.19 54.83
C MET A 1 25.94 -31.84 53.41
N GLU A 2 24.65 -32.00 53.10
CA GLU A 2 24.12 -31.77 51.76
C GLU A 2 22.74 -31.13 51.93
N ASN A 3 22.49 -30.07 51.16
CA ASN A 3 21.20 -29.36 50.96
C ASN A 3 20.98 -27.97 51.58
N ASP A 4 22.02 -27.18 51.84
CA ASP A 4 21.83 -25.75 52.21
C ASP A 4 21.98 -24.75 51.06
N ASN A 5 22.10 -25.22 49.81
CA ASN A 5 22.32 -24.34 48.65
C ASN A 5 21.02 -23.86 47.95
N LEU A 6 19.84 -24.29 48.41
CA LEU A 6 18.56 -23.91 47.77
C LEU A 6 17.91 -22.65 48.38
N LEU A 7 18.36 -22.20 49.56
CA LEU A 7 17.73 -21.11 50.32
C LEU A 7 18.10 -19.69 49.83
N PHE A 8 19.09 -19.56 48.95
CA PHE A 8 19.53 -18.24 48.44
C PHE A 8 18.89 -17.81 47.12
N SER A 9 18.06 -18.65 46.49
CA SER A 9 17.32 -18.25 45.29
C SER A 9 15.88 -17.91 45.65
N ARG A 10 15.50 -16.63 45.58
CA ARG A 10 14.09 -16.21 45.65
C ARG A 10 13.34 -16.84 44.47
N LEU A 11 12.74 -18.01 44.68
CA LEU A 11 12.01 -18.75 43.65
C LEU A 11 10.92 -17.85 43.06
N ARG A 12 10.97 -17.64 41.74
CA ARG A 12 9.97 -16.82 41.05
C ARG A 12 8.59 -17.45 41.16
N SER A 13 7.59 -16.61 41.48
CA SER A 13 6.18 -17.02 41.46
C SER A 13 5.78 -17.62 40.12
N VAL A 14 4.80 -18.54 40.13
CA VAL A 14 4.28 -19.20 38.91
C VAL A 14 3.85 -18.16 37.86
N ARG A 15 3.22 -17.05 38.29
CA ARG A 15 2.84 -15.93 37.43
C ARG A 15 4.05 -15.25 36.77
N SER A 16 5.12 -15.02 37.54
CA SER A 16 6.36 -14.41 37.04
C SER A 16 7.06 -15.29 36.01
N ARG A 17 7.12 -16.60 36.27
CA ARG A 17 7.67 -17.60 35.32
C ARG A 17 6.87 -17.62 34.01
N LYS A 18 5.54 -17.72 34.08
CA LYS A 18 4.65 -17.67 32.89
C LYS A 18 4.83 -16.38 32.08
N ARG A 19 5.01 -15.24 32.76
CA ARG A 19 5.25 -13.94 32.09
C ARG A 19 6.61 -13.89 31.41
N THR A 20 7.65 -14.46 32.03
CA THR A 20 9.01 -14.53 31.46
C THR A 20 8.99 -15.34 30.16
N ILE A 21 8.39 -16.52 30.17
CA ILE A 21 8.25 -17.39 28.98
C ILE A 21 7.55 -16.66 27.83
N ARG A 22 6.43 -15.97 28.11
CA ARG A 22 5.70 -15.20 27.09
C ARG A 22 6.56 -14.08 26.49
N LYS A 23 7.27 -13.32 27.33
CA LYS A 23 8.17 -12.25 26.88
C LYS A 23 9.31 -12.80 26.04
N ASP A 24 9.86 -13.95 26.41
CA ASP A 24 10.95 -14.58 25.65
C ASP A 24 10.47 -15.03 24.28
N VAL A 25 9.28 -15.65 24.19
CA VAL A 25 8.65 -15.99 22.91
C VAL A 25 8.41 -14.74 22.05
N GLU A 26 7.86 -13.67 22.63
CA GLU A 26 7.66 -12.39 21.92
C GLU A 26 8.98 -11.79 21.43
N LYS A 27 10.04 -11.86 22.25
CA LYS A 27 11.39 -11.39 21.88
C LYS A 27 11.95 -12.19 20.71
N GLN A 28 11.84 -13.52 20.75
CA GLN A 28 12.26 -14.39 19.64
C GLN A 28 11.52 -14.07 18.34
N ILE A 29 10.20 -13.89 18.40
CA ILE A 29 9.38 -13.53 17.24
C ILE A 29 9.81 -12.16 16.69
N ARG A 30 10.04 -11.16 17.55
CA ARG A 30 10.53 -9.83 17.15
C ARG A 30 11.86 -9.90 16.42
N THR A 31 12.81 -10.68 16.92
CA THR A 31 14.12 -10.85 16.27
C THR A 31 13.97 -11.46 14.89
N LYS A 32 13.22 -12.56 14.77
CA LYS A 32 12.95 -13.21 13.48
C LYS A 32 12.22 -12.29 12.49
N TYR A 33 11.25 -11.51 12.97
CA TYR A 33 10.54 -10.53 12.14
C TYR A 33 11.47 -9.42 11.63
N LYS A 34 12.35 -8.88 12.48
CA LYS A 34 13.35 -7.89 12.05
C LYS A 34 14.29 -8.47 10.98
N ARG A 35 14.79 -9.68 11.21
CA ARG A 35 15.65 -10.38 10.23
C ARG A 35 14.92 -10.60 8.90
N SER A 36 13.66 -11.04 8.92
CA SER A 36 12.85 -11.19 7.70
C SER A 36 12.70 -9.87 6.94
N ARG A 37 12.54 -8.74 7.65
CA ARG A 37 12.49 -7.40 7.04
C ARG A 37 13.83 -6.97 6.45
N GLU A 38 14.95 -7.33 7.07
CA GLU A 38 16.30 -7.09 6.56
C GLU A 38 16.56 -7.90 5.29
N LEU A 39 16.28 -9.21 5.31
CA LEU A 39 16.40 -10.08 4.14
C LEU A 39 15.53 -9.59 2.99
N TRP A 40 14.30 -9.13 3.27
CA TRP A 40 13.44 -8.55 2.25
C TRP A 40 14.05 -7.30 1.60
N LYS A 41 14.75 -6.44 2.38
CA LYS A 41 15.47 -5.29 1.84
C LYS A 41 16.64 -5.74 0.98
N ILE A 42 17.49 -6.64 1.48
CA ILE A 42 18.64 -7.17 0.73
C ILE A 42 18.16 -7.76 -0.60
N ARG A 43 17.14 -8.64 -0.54
CA ARG A 43 16.50 -9.23 -1.74
C ARG A 43 15.96 -8.18 -2.69
N ARG A 44 15.40 -7.08 -2.19
CA ARG A 44 14.86 -5.98 -3.00
C ARG A 44 15.99 -5.17 -3.64
N ASP A 45 17.09 -4.95 -2.93
CA ASP A 45 18.18 -4.05 -3.31
C ASP A 45 19.27 -4.75 -4.14
N LEU A 46 19.20 -6.08 -4.32
CA LEU A 46 20.07 -6.81 -5.24
C LEU A 46 20.09 -6.16 -6.64
N PRO A 47 21.29 -5.91 -7.21
CA PRO A 47 21.44 -5.26 -8.49
C PRO A 47 20.88 -6.13 -9.63
N LEU A 48 20.40 -5.48 -10.68
CA LEU A 48 20.01 -6.14 -11.91
C LEU A 48 21.26 -6.38 -12.77
N ILE A 49 21.46 -7.62 -13.19
CA ILE A 49 22.58 -8.03 -14.04
C ILE A 49 22.09 -8.07 -15.49
N PRO A 50 22.81 -7.47 -16.45
CA PRO A 50 22.45 -7.56 -17.86
C PRO A 50 22.53 -9.01 -18.35
N LEU A 51 21.62 -9.38 -19.24
CA LEU A 51 21.65 -10.66 -19.95
C LEU A 51 22.53 -10.53 -21.18
N ASP A 52 23.35 -11.54 -21.46
CA ASP A 52 24.20 -11.58 -22.67
C ASP A 52 23.39 -11.44 -23.95
N LYS A 53 22.20 -12.06 -23.97
CA LYS A 53 21.26 -12.02 -25.10
C LYS A 53 19.89 -11.57 -24.60
N PRO A 54 19.47 -10.31 -24.86
CA PRO A 54 18.14 -9.87 -24.51
C PRO A 54 17.10 -10.64 -25.33
N TYR A 55 15.98 -10.98 -24.71
CA TYR A 55 14.92 -11.76 -25.35
C TYR A 55 13.57 -11.05 -25.24
N GLN A 56 12.68 -11.32 -26.19
CA GLN A 56 11.35 -10.74 -26.21
C GLN A 56 10.39 -11.54 -25.32
N LYS A 57 9.70 -10.86 -24.40
CA LYS A 57 8.61 -11.41 -23.57
C LYS A 57 7.29 -10.70 -23.85
N GLY A 58 6.74 -10.96 -25.03
CA GLY A 58 5.48 -10.39 -25.50
C GLY A 58 5.61 -8.93 -25.97
N PHE A 59 4.58 -8.14 -25.71
CA PHE A 59 4.44 -6.76 -26.15
C PHE A 59 3.96 -5.85 -25.02
N VAL A 60 4.32 -4.58 -25.12
CA VAL A 60 3.87 -3.50 -24.24
C VAL A 60 3.13 -2.45 -25.03
N ARG A 61 1.95 -2.07 -24.54
CA ARG A 61 1.16 -0.96 -25.05
C ARG A 61 1.13 0.17 -24.03
N PHE A 62 1.39 1.37 -24.49
CA PHE A 62 1.52 2.58 -23.68
C PHE A 62 1.11 3.80 -24.50
N PHE A 63 0.90 4.92 -23.82
CA PHE A 63 0.57 6.18 -24.48
C PHE A 63 1.84 6.93 -24.88
N VAL A 64 1.78 7.59 -26.03
CA VAL A 64 2.80 8.52 -26.56
C VAL A 64 2.09 9.81 -26.97
N VAL A 65 2.75 10.96 -26.81
CA VAL A 65 2.24 12.23 -27.33
C VAL A 65 2.08 12.13 -28.83
N ARG A 66 0.93 12.56 -29.32
CA ARG A 66 0.62 12.56 -30.75
C ARG A 66 1.59 13.49 -31.49
N ASP A 67 2.00 13.12 -32.70
CA ASP A 67 3.09 13.78 -33.42
C ASP A 67 2.82 15.29 -33.64
N ASP A 68 1.58 15.66 -33.98
CA ASP A 68 1.16 17.07 -34.14
C ASP A 68 1.33 17.90 -32.86
N VAL A 69 0.98 17.32 -31.71
CA VAL A 69 1.13 17.99 -30.39
C VAL A 69 2.60 18.06 -30.03
N LYS A 70 3.37 17.03 -30.37
CA LYS A 70 4.81 16.98 -30.10
C LYS A 70 5.59 18.06 -30.84
N GLN A 71 5.19 18.40 -32.07
CA GLN A 71 5.80 19.48 -32.85
C GLN A 71 5.35 20.88 -32.39
N SER A 72 4.32 20.98 -31.57
CA SER A 72 3.83 22.24 -31.04
C SER A 72 4.72 22.79 -29.92
N LYS A 73 4.55 24.08 -29.57
CA LYS A 73 5.28 24.73 -28.47
C LYS A 73 5.07 24.05 -27.11
N ASP A 74 3.93 23.37 -26.92
CA ASP A 74 3.59 22.67 -25.68
C ASP A 74 3.95 21.17 -25.71
N GLY A 75 4.71 20.70 -26.72
CA GLY A 75 5.08 19.28 -26.86
C GLY A 75 5.76 18.72 -25.62
N ASP A 76 6.80 19.41 -25.14
CA ASP A 76 7.56 19.02 -23.94
C ASP A 76 6.70 19.04 -22.67
N PHE A 77 5.76 19.98 -22.59
CA PHE A 77 4.81 20.09 -21.48
C PHE A 77 3.91 18.85 -21.40
N PHE A 78 3.34 18.42 -22.53
CA PHE A 78 2.51 17.21 -22.56
C PHE A 78 3.33 15.93 -22.40
N GLU A 79 4.59 15.89 -22.86
CA GLU A 79 5.50 14.78 -22.52
C GLU A 79 5.75 14.70 -21.00
N GLY A 80 5.88 15.85 -20.33
CA GLY A 80 6.00 15.96 -18.87
C GLY A 80 4.79 15.41 -18.13
N ILE A 81 3.58 15.84 -18.50
CA ILE A 81 2.32 15.31 -17.94
C ILE A 81 2.24 13.80 -18.18
N LEU A 82 2.51 13.36 -19.42
CA LEU A 82 2.39 11.97 -19.79
C LEU A 82 3.30 11.08 -18.95
N LYS A 83 4.54 11.49 -18.68
CA LYS A 83 5.46 10.74 -17.78
C LYS A 83 4.84 10.46 -16.41
N LYS A 84 4.02 11.36 -15.88
CA LYS A 84 3.35 11.22 -14.57
C LYS A 84 2.13 10.31 -14.60
N ILE A 85 1.35 10.35 -15.69
CA ILE A 85 0.05 9.64 -15.80
C ILE A 85 0.05 8.43 -16.74
N ASN A 86 1.18 8.08 -17.36
CA ASN A 86 1.24 6.99 -18.33
C ASN A 86 0.87 5.65 -17.66
N THR A 87 0.30 4.76 -18.47
CA THR A 87 0.00 3.39 -18.09
C THR A 87 0.67 2.43 -19.06
N TYR A 88 1.15 1.31 -18.53
CA TYR A 88 1.76 0.24 -19.32
C TYR A 88 0.89 -1.00 -19.22
N MET A 89 0.51 -1.55 -20.38
CA MET A 89 -0.22 -2.80 -20.48
C MET A 89 0.64 -3.83 -21.17
N TYR A 90 0.77 -5.00 -20.56
CA TYR A 90 1.57 -6.12 -21.07
C TYR A 90 0.63 -7.19 -21.63
N SER A 91 1.03 -7.82 -22.73
CA SER A 91 0.30 -8.89 -23.41
C SER A 91 1.26 -9.75 -24.20
N ASP A 92 1.02 -11.05 -24.29
CA ASP A 92 1.81 -11.94 -25.15
C ASP A 92 1.56 -11.65 -26.63
N ASN A 93 0.35 -11.20 -26.96
CA ASN A 93 -0.07 -10.86 -28.33
C ASN A 93 -0.02 -9.35 -28.60
N ARG A 94 0.49 -8.97 -29.78
CA ARG A 94 0.59 -7.57 -30.25
C ARG A 94 -0.75 -6.85 -30.38
N LYS A 95 -1.85 -7.58 -30.57
CA LYS A 95 -3.20 -7.02 -30.82
C LYS A 95 -3.94 -6.57 -29.55
N PHE A 96 -3.49 -6.97 -28.36
CA PHE A 96 -4.14 -6.62 -27.07
C PHE A 96 -5.66 -6.89 -27.04
N LEU A 97 -6.09 -8.04 -27.58
CA LEU A 97 -7.49 -8.43 -27.61
C LEU A 97 -7.89 -9.17 -26.32
N LYS A 98 -9.10 -8.91 -25.84
CA LYS A 98 -9.75 -9.68 -24.76
C LYS A 98 -10.92 -10.48 -25.32
N LYS A 99 -11.08 -11.70 -24.82
CA LYS A 99 -12.28 -12.50 -25.09
C LYS A 99 -13.47 -11.83 -24.41
N ASN A 100 -14.52 -11.59 -25.17
CA ASN A 100 -15.80 -11.08 -24.68
C ASN A 100 -16.93 -11.94 -25.24
N ARG A 101 -18.13 -11.84 -24.65
CA ARG A 101 -19.33 -12.51 -25.17
C ARG A 101 -20.36 -11.44 -25.52
N LYS A 102 -20.83 -11.43 -26.77
CA LYS A 102 -21.90 -10.55 -27.23
C LYS A 102 -22.95 -11.42 -27.92
N PHE A 103 -24.21 -11.32 -27.48
CA PHE A 103 -25.32 -12.13 -28.02
C PHE A 103 -25.02 -13.63 -28.11
N GLY A 104 -24.48 -14.22 -27.04
CA GLY A 104 -24.16 -15.65 -26.98
C GLY A 104 -22.90 -16.10 -27.74
N ARG A 105 -22.29 -15.24 -28.57
CA ARG A 105 -21.08 -15.56 -29.35
C ARG A 105 -19.82 -15.05 -28.66
N LYS A 106 -18.73 -15.83 -28.72
CA LYS A 106 -17.40 -15.42 -28.22
C LYS A 106 -16.72 -14.56 -29.29
N ILE A 107 -16.39 -13.32 -28.95
CA ILE A 107 -15.77 -12.34 -29.85
C ILE A 107 -14.50 -11.81 -29.19
N TYR A 108 -13.48 -11.52 -29.99
CA TYR A 108 -12.31 -10.79 -29.54
C TYR A 108 -12.53 -9.29 -29.71
N VAL A 109 -12.42 -8.55 -28.62
CA VAL A 109 -12.57 -7.09 -28.60
C VAL A 109 -11.26 -6.48 -28.15
N GLU A 110 -10.89 -5.32 -28.69
CA GLU A 110 -9.73 -4.58 -28.20
C GLU A 110 -9.87 -4.28 -26.70
N ARG A 111 -8.81 -4.57 -25.96
CA ARG A 111 -8.76 -4.23 -24.55
C ARG A 111 -8.60 -2.71 -24.46
N GLU A 112 -9.54 -2.04 -23.81
CA GLU A 112 -9.42 -0.60 -23.54
C GLU A 112 -8.27 -0.33 -22.57
N GLN A 113 -7.47 0.71 -22.86
CA GLN A 113 -6.44 1.23 -21.97
C GLN A 113 -6.73 2.69 -21.68
N LYS A 114 -6.71 3.05 -20.40
CA LYS A 114 -6.97 4.42 -19.93
C LYS A 114 -5.69 4.99 -19.32
N LEU A 115 -5.57 6.32 -19.37
CA LEU A 115 -4.55 7.04 -18.59
C LEU A 115 -4.80 6.81 -17.10
N ARG A 116 -3.73 6.95 -16.31
CA ARG A 116 -3.83 6.82 -14.87
C ARG A 116 -4.59 8.02 -14.32
N TYR A 117 -5.61 7.75 -13.50
CA TYR A 117 -6.24 8.79 -12.69
C TYR A 117 -5.36 9.13 -11.49
N ILE A 118 -5.44 10.38 -11.04
CA ILE A 118 -4.73 10.85 -9.85
C ILE A 118 -5.71 10.74 -8.67
N THR A 119 -5.29 10.08 -7.59
CA THR A 119 -6.13 9.99 -6.39
C THR A 119 -6.07 11.29 -5.59
N SER A 120 -7.11 11.60 -4.81
CA SER A 120 -7.10 12.75 -3.90
C SER A 120 -5.86 12.81 -3.00
N PHE A 121 -5.40 11.65 -2.51
CA PHE A 121 -4.15 11.56 -1.74
C PHE A 121 -2.93 11.99 -2.56
N SER A 122 -2.80 11.53 -3.80
CA SER A 122 -1.64 11.86 -4.65
C SER A 122 -1.69 13.31 -5.12
N TRP A 123 -2.89 13.87 -5.31
CA TRP A 123 -3.10 15.26 -5.71
C TRP A 123 -2.57 16.26 -4.67
N ASN A 124 -2.76 15.93 -3.39
CA ASN A 124 -2.29 16.75 -2.26
C ASN A 124 -0.89 16.36 -1.77
N TYR A 125 -0.23 15.39 -2.41
CA TYR A 125 1.04 14.87 -1.93
C TYR A 125 2.20 15.79 -2.34
N PRO A 126 3.00 16.33 -1.40
CA PRO A 126 4.03 17.32 -1.73
C PRO A 126 5.09 16.83 -2.72
N LYS A 127 5.41 15.53 -2.69
CA LYS A 127 6.41 14.94 -3.61
C LYS A 127 5.85 14.66 -5.00
N TRP A 128 4.54 14.77 -5.19
CA TRP A 128 3.89 14.61 -6.49
C TRP A 128 3.78 16.00 -7.11
N GLU A 129 4.92 16.52 -7.57
CA GLU A 129 5.07 17.89 -8.08
C GLU A 129 4.29 18.08 -9.39
N LEU A 130 2.99 18.37 -9.28
CA LEU A 130 2.17 18.87 -10.38
C LEU A 130 2.31 20.38 -10.41
N ILE A 131 2.68 20.91 -11.57
CA ILE A 131 2.73 22.36 -11.79
C ILE A 131 1.27 22.85 -11.86
N ASP A 132 0.98 24.05 -11.37
CA ASP A 132 -0.40 24.57 -11.37
C ASP A 132 -1.00 24.65 -12.79
N ARG A 133 -0.16 24.90 -13.81
CA ARG A 133 -0.57 24.81 -15.22
C ARG A 133 -1.00 23.40 -15.63
N GLU A 134 -0.35 22.35 -15.14
CA GLU A 134 -0.74 20.96 -15.42
C GLU A 134 -2.08 20.62 -14.77
N ARG A 135 -2.36 21.17 -13.58
CA ARG A 135 -3.60 20.90 -12.83
C ARG A 135 -4.86 21.32 -13.58
N GLN A 136 -4.77 22.33 -14.44
CA GLN A 136 -5.88 22.80 -15.28
C GLN A 136 -6.40 21.73 -16.23
N TYR A 137 -5.56 20.76 -16.61
CA TYR A 137 -5.92 19.66 -17.51
C TYR A 137 -6.54 18.46 -16.79
N PHE A 138 -6.87 18.60 -15.51
CA PHE A 138 -7.49 17.55 -14.72
C PHE A 138 -8.85 17.98 -14.18
N GLU A 139 -9.85 17.14 -14.42
CA GLU A 139 -11.19 17.31 -13.89
C GLU A 139 -11.37 16.43 -12.65
N LYS A 140 -11.94 17.03 -11.60
CA LYS A 140 -12.32 16.32 -10.37
C LYS A 140 -13.57 15.49 -10.64
N LYS A 141 -13.51 14.19 -10.39
CA LYS A 141 -14.60 13.24 -10.58
C LYS A 141 -14.72 12.29 -9.39
N ASP A 142 -15.92 12.14 -8.88
CA ASP A 142 -16.23 11.16 -7.85
C ASP A 142 -16.73 9.87 -8.53
N ASP A 143 -15.94 8.81 -8.42
CA ASP A 143 -16.27 7.51 -9.01
C ASP A 143 -16.25 6.40 -7.94
N TYR A 144 -17.12 5.42 -8.13
CA TYR A 144 -17.10 4.21 -7.32
C TYR A 144 -15.92 3.33 -7.71
N CYS A 145 -15.06 2.98 -6.75
CA CYS A 145 -13.98 2.02 -6.98
C CYS A 145 -14.47 0.60 -6.71
N PRO A 146 -14.59 -0.28 -7.73
CA PRO A 146 -15.10 -1.64 -7.51
C PRO A 146 -14.16 -2.50 -6.64
N VAL A 147 -12.85 -2.26 -6.72
CA VAL A 147 -11.83 -3.01 -5.97
C VAL A 147 -11.92 -2.73 -4.48
N ARG A 148 -12.08 -1.45 -4.10
CA ARG A 148 -12.17 -1.03 -2.70
C ARG A 148 -13.62 -0.99 -2.18
N LYS A 149 -14.60 -1.07 -3.08
CA LYS A 149 -16.04 -0.94 -2.82
C LYS A 149 -16.42 0.38 -2.14
N ILE A 150 -15.72 1.47 -2.47
CA ILE A 150 -15.89 2.79 -1.85
C ILE A 150 -15.91 3.88 -2.94
N PHE A 151 -16.70 4.94 -2.74
CA PHE A 151 -16.65 6.15 -3.54
C PHE A 151 -15.38 6.95 -3.23
N GLY A 152 -14.62 7.27 -4.26
CA GLY A 152 -13.41 8.07 -4.13
C GLY A 152 -13.40 9.22 -5.11
N THR A 153 -12.79 10.32 -4.68
CA THR A 153 -12.48 11.45 -5.54
C THR A 153 -11.20 11.15 -6.32
N TYR A 154 -11.29 11.27 -7.64
CA TYR A 154 -10.20 11.10 -8.57
C TYR A 154 -10.10 12.31 -9.50
N TYR A 155 -8.92 12.56 -10.03
CA TYR A 155 -8.66 13.60 -11.00
C TYR A 155 -8.33 12.93 -12.33
N LYS A 156 -9.16 13.19 -13.34
CA LYS A 156 -9.07 12.58 -14.66
C LYS A 156 -8.54 13.61 -15.66
N PHE A 157 -7.59 13.19 -16.50
CA PHE A 157 -7.10 14.04 -17.58
C PHE A 157 -8.20 14.31 -18.61
N THR A 158 -8.38 15.58 -18.98
CA THR A 158 -9.52 16.08 -19.78
C THR A 158 -9.33 15.86 -21.29
N GLU A 159 -8.11 15.92 -21.80
CA GLU A 159 -7.83 15.94 -23.25
C GLU A 159 -7.10 14.68 -23.78
N PRO A 160 -7.65 13.46 -23.60
CA PRO A 160 -6.94 12.23 -23.94
C PRO A 160 -6.57 12.09 -25.42
N TRP A 161 -7.20 12.85 -26.32
CA TRP A 161 -6.93 12.87 -27.76
C TRP A 161 -5.51 13.36 -28.12
N ARG A 162 -4.83 14.05 -27.20
CA ARG A 162 -3.42 14.45 -27.35
C ARG A 162 -2.45 13.29 -27.29
N PHE A 163 -2.91 12.12 -26.84
CA PHE A 163 -2.10 10.92 -26.72
C PHE A 163 -2.60 9.82 -27.64
N THR A 164 -1.66 9.05 -28.19
CA THR A 164 -1.93 7.89 -29.04
C THR A 164 -1.34 6.63 -28.41
N LEU A 165 -1.99 5.49 -28.63
CA LEU A 165 -1.46 4.21 -28.16
C LEU A 165 -0.40 3.71 -29.14
N ARG A 166 0.79 3.39 -28.60
CA ARG A 166 1.86 2.71 -29.33
C ARG A 166 2.13 1.36 -28.70
N VAL A 167 2.48 0.40 -29.55
CA VAL A 167 2.85 -0.96 -29.15
C VAL A 167 4.29 -1.20 -29.52
N LYS A 168 5.08 -1.72 -28.57
CA LYS A 168 6.45 -2.15 -28.81
C LYS A 168 6.69 -3.57 -28.29
N PRO A 169 7.66 -4.31 -28.83
CA PRO A 169 8.16 -5.54 -28.22
C PRO A 169 8.62 -5.29 -26.77
N ASN A 170 8.29 -6.20 -25.86
CA ASN A 170 8.74 -6.14 -24.48
C ASN A 170 10.06 -6.90 -24.34
N MET A 171 11.19 -6.19 -24.44
CA MET A 171 12.50 -6.82 -24.34
C MET A 171 12.93 -6.93 -22.87
N ILE A 172 13.25 -8.14 -22.42
CA ILE A 172 13.89 -8.39 -21.14
C ILE A 172 15.39 -8.35 -21.35
N THR A 173 16.04 -7.37 -20.75
CA THR A 173 17.47 -7.10 -20.91
C THR A 173 18.29 -7.41 -19.67
N HIS A 174 17.65 -7.45 -18.51
CA HIS A 174 18.31 -7.73 -17.25
C HIS A 174 17.54 -8.80 -16.49
N TYR A 175 18.25 -9.50 -15.62
CA TYR A 175 17.66 -10.41 -14.65
C TYR A 175 18.15 -10.06 -13.24
N LYS A 176 17.41 -10.54 -12.25
CA LYS A 176 17.81 -10.42 -10.86
C LYS A 176 18.48 -11.73 -10.44
N PRO A 177 19.74 -11.72 -9.99
CA PRO A 177 20.40 -12.94 -9.55
C PRO A 177 19.67 -13.53 -8.36
N LEU A 178 19.60 -14.86 -8.32
CA LEU A 178 19.00 -15.59 -7.22
C LEU A 178 20.09 -16.04 -6.25
N ASP A 179 20.05 -15.51 -5.03
CA ASP A 179 20.90 -15.96 -3.94
C ASP A 179 20.20 -17.10 -3.20
N LEU A 180 20.72 -18.32 -3.36
CA LEU A 180 20.14 -19.53 -2.80
C LEU A 180 20.15 -19.55 -1.27
N GLU A 181 21.18 -18.99 -0.63
CA GLU A 181 21.29 -18.96 0.83
C GLU A 181 20.28 -17.99 1.42
N LEU A 182 20.19 -16.79 0.81
CA LEU A 182 19.22 -15.79 1.18
C LEU A 182 17.78 -16.31 1.04
N GLU A 183 17.45 -16.95 -0.08
CA GLU A 183 16.09 -17.49 -0.32
C GLU A 183 15.75 -18.63 0.65
N LYS A 184 16.73 -19.50 0.99
CA LYS A 184 16.55 -20.53 2.02
C LYS A 184 16.25 -19.93 3.39
N GLU A 185 17.04 -18.93 3.82
CA GLU A 185 16.83 -18.26 5.10
C GLU A 185 15.47 -17.54 5.12
N TYR A 186 15.13 -16.86 4.03
CA TYR A 186 13.86 -16.16 3.88
C TYR A 186 12.67 -17.13 3.98
N ALA A 187 12.72 -18.27 3.28
CA ALA A 187 11.68 -19.29 3.32
C ALA A 187 11.52 -19.91 4.72
N ALA A 188 12.62 -20.18 5.43
CA ALA A 188 12.59 -20.70 6.79
C ALA A 188 11.93 -19.70 7.76
N LEU A 189 12.25 -18.41 7.64
CA LEU A 189 11.64 -17.36 8.44
C LEU A 189 10.17 -17.14 8.09
N ASP A 190 9.81 -17.13 6.80
CA ASP A 190 8.43 -16.96 6.35
C ASP A 190 7.54 -18.11 6.80
N SER A 191 8.02 -19.35 6.72
CA SER A 191 7.33 -20.53 7.25
C SER A 191 7.03 -20.40 8.75
N TYR A 192 8.01 -19.97 9.55
CA TYR A 192 7.83 -19.77 11.00
C TYR A 192 6.90 -18.60 11.32
N LEU A 193 7.10 -17.44 10.68
CA LEU A 193 6.32 -16.24 10.93
C LEU A 193 4.89 -16.36 10.38
N GLY A 194 4.68 -17.20 9.37
CA GLY A 194 3.39 -17.52 8.75
C GLY A 194 2.50 -18.44 9.59
N GLN A 195 3.01 -19.03 10.68
CA GLN A 195 2.21 -19.87 11.55
C GLN A 195 1.10 -19.06 12.24
N TYR A 196 -0.14 -19.56 12.22
CA TYR A 196 -1.32 -18.87 12.78
C TYR A 196 -1.11 -18.34 14.22
N LYS A 197 -0.49 -19.15 15.09
CA LYS A 197 -0.18 -18.75 16.49
C LYS A 197 0.81 -17.58 16.55
N VAL A 198 1.84 -17.60 15.71
CA VAL A 198 2.89 -16.56 15.64
C VAL A 198 2.31 -15.28 15.05
N ILE A 199 1.56 -15.37 13.95
CA ILE A 199 0.81 -14.26 13.34
C ILE A 199 -0.08 -13.56 14.39
N GLY A 200 -0.83 -14.33 15.18
CA GLY A 200 -1.70 -13.80 16.23
C GLY A 200 -0.94 -12.99 17.28
N ILE A 201 0.25 -13.45 17.69
CA ILE A 201 1.12 -12.73 18.62
C ILE A 201 1.69 -11.48 17.94
N MET A 202 2.17 -11.59 16.71
CA MET A 202 2.73 -10.47 15.94
C MET A 202 1.75 -9.33 15.74
N HIS A 203 0.50 -9.63 15.36
CA HIS A 203 -0.53 -8.60 15.19
C HIS A 203 -0.86 -7.86 16.48
N LYS A 204 -0.81 -8.55 17.63
CA LYS A 204 -1.08 -7.97 18.95
C LYS A 204 0.10 -7.16 19.50
N THR A 205 1.34 -7.56 19.22
CA THR A 205 2.52 -7.07 19.94
C THR A 205 3.54 -6.30 19.10
N ILE A 206 3.55 -6.46 17.77
CA ILE A 206 4.55 -5.88 16.86
C ILE A 206 3.90 -4.93 15.85
N LEU A 207 2.89 -5.41 15.12
CA LEU A 207 2.28 -4.65 14.02
C LEU A 207 1.25 -3.62 14.47
N CYS A 208 0.86 -3.64 15.76
CA CYS A 208 -0.12 -2.74 16.37
C CYS A 208 -1.33 -2.47 15.47
N LYS A 209 -2.34 -3.34 15.52
CA LYS A 209 -3.71 -2.83 15.35
C LYS A 209 -4.21 -2.43 16.74
N SER A 210 -4.07 -1.16 17.12
CA SER A 210 -5.11 -0.59 17.98
C SER A 210 -6.39 -0.79 17.19
N ASN A 211 -7.35 -1.50 17.78
CA ASN A 211 -8.61 -1.75 17.10
C ASN A 211 -9.28 -0.36 16.94
N PRO A 212 -9.38 0.23 15.73
CA PRO A 212 -9.82 1.62 15.59
C PRO A 212 -11.24 1.80 16.12
N TRP A 213 -12.04 0.72 16.03
CA TRP A 213 -13.37 0.60 16.61
C TRP A 213 -13.39 0.75 18.14
N LYS A 214 -12.33 0.32 18.84
CA LYS A 214 -12.19 0.44 20.30
C LYS A 214 -11.88 1.88 20.72
N GLU A 215 -11.05 2.59 19.98
CA GLU A 215 -10.80 4.04 20.17
C GLU A 215 -12.03 4.89 19.82
N LYS A 216 -12.79 4.50 18.79
CA LYS A 216 -14.03 5.18 18.38
C LYS A 216 -15.10 5.06 19.47
N TYR A 217 -15.33 3.84 19.99
CA TYR A 217 -16.25 3.59 21.12
C TYR A 217 -15.84 4.36 22.38
N GLN A 218 -14.55 4.38 22.71
CA GLN A 218 -14.06 5.14 23.87
C GLN A 218 -14.26 6.65 23.71
N ARG A 219 -14.01 7.21 22.51
CA ARG A 219 -14.28 8.63 22.23
C ARG A 219 -15.77 8.96 22.24
N GLU A 220 -16.62 8.07 21.75
CA GLU A 220 -18.08 8.23 21.80
C GLU A 220 -18.62 8.15 23.23
N LEU A 221 -18.10 7.24 24.08
CA LEU A 221 -18.40 7.18 25.51
C LEU A 221 -17.95 8.43 26.29
N ILE A 222 -16.79 8.99 25.93
CA ILE A 222 -16.30 10.24 26.54
C ILE A 222 -17.17 11.43 26.09
N LYS A 223 -17.64 11.46 24.84
CA LYS A 223 -18.60 12.47 24.35
C LYS A 223 -20.02 12.27 24.89
N SER A 224 -20.41 11.03 25.19
CA SER A 224 -21.71 10.69 25.77
C SER A 224 -21.75 10.84 27.28
N ARG A 225 -20.62 11.12 27.96
CA ARG A 225 -20.60 11.76 29.28
C ARG A 225 -21.09 13.21 29.20
N LYS A 226 -22.21 13.42 28.52
CA LYS A 226 -23.04 14.61 28.69
C LYS A 226 -23.46 14.63 30.15
N TYR A 227 -22.84 15.49 30.95
CA TYR A 227 -23.39 16.19 32.12
C TYR A 227 -24.24 15.40 33.14
N ALA A 228 -24.19 14.07 33.17
CA ALA A 228 -25.02 13.27 34.07
C ALA A 228 -24.61 13.41 35.56
N ALA A 229 -23.44 14.01 35.82
CA ALA A 229 -22.96 14.33 37.16
C ALA A 229 -22.80 15.85 37.37
N CYS A 230 -23.41 16.69 36.53
CA CYS A 230 -23.57 18.10 36.87
C CYS A 230 -24.78 18.17 37.80
N THR A 231 -24.54 18.11 39.11
CA THR A 231 -25.52 18.39 40.18
C THR A 231 -25.77 19.89 40.31
N MET A 232 -25.61 20.67 39.24
CA MET A 232 -25.98 22.07 39.24
C MET A 232 -27.38 22.19 38.67
N SER A 233 -28.23 22.90 39.39
CA SER A 233 -29.57 23.24 38.89
C SER A 233 -29.44 24.17 37.68
N ALA A 234 -30.45 24.15 36.79
CA ALA A 234 -30.44 24.99 35.59
C ALA A 234 -30.29 26.50 35.91
N THR A 235 -30.72 26.92 37.10
CA THR A 235 -30.57 28.26 37.65
C THR A 235 -29.12 28.62 37.98
N GLU A 236 -28.37 27.74 38.65
CA GLU A 236 -26.96 27.98 39.00
C GLU A 236 -26.06 28.10 37.76
N ILE A 237 -26.40 27.40 36.68
CA ILE A 237 -25.69 27.47 35.40
C ILE A 237 -25.95 28.84 34.73
N ALA A 238 -27.16 29.37 34.82
CA ALA A 238 -27.53 30.65 34.23
C ALA A 238 -26.88 31.84 34.97
N GLU A 239 -26.82 31.80 36.31
CA GLU A 239 -26.14 32.83 37.12
C GLU A 239 -24.63 32.87 36.85
N SER A 240 -23.97 31.71 36.72
CA SER A 240 -22.53 31.64 36.41
C SER A 240 -22.13 32.22 35.04
N LEU A 241 -23.10 32.42 34.15
CA LEU A 241 -22.90 32.99 32.82
C LEU A 241 -23.26 34.48 32.75
N GLN A 242 -23.86 35.06 33.80
CA GLN A 242 -24.24 36.47 33.87
C GLN A 242 -23.15 37.35 34.51
N ASP A 243 -22.15 36.76 35.18
CA ASP A 243 -21.01 37.48 35.78
C ASP A 243 -19.85 37.76 34.79
N VAL A 244 -20.16 38.11 33.54
CA VAL A 244 -19.18 38.62 32.56
C VAL A 244 -19.62 39.99 32.03
#